data_AF-A0A450WDV3-F1
#
_entry.id   AF-A0A450WDV3-F1
#
_cell.length_a   1.000
_cell.length_b   1.000
_cell.length_c   1.000
_cell.angle_alpha   90.00
_cell.angle_beta   90.00
_cell.angle_gamma   90.00
#
_symmetry.space_group_name_H-M   'P 1'
#
loop_
_entity.id
_entity.type
_entity.pdbx_description
1 polymer ?
#
loop_
_entity_poly.entity_id
_entity_poly.type
_entity_poly.pdbx_seq_one_letter_code
_entity_poly.pdbx_strand_id
1 'polypeptide(L)'
;METIGKTCFTLKQIFKDNWERFVSKNRSGVTFSAAYNVWKVMNCREPGGLGYATYACPDHPDQVTHIPRTCKSRFCSVCAKIQVDKWVSDMNRLFPNCPYFHITFTVPSQFRTLLFEKRSLLNAVFSAGARTLLSFLR
;
A
#
# COMPACT_ATOMS: atom_id res chain seq x y z
N MET A 1 -29.76 -18.35 14.87
CA MET A 1 -28.90 -17.79 13.81
C MET A 1 -28.89 -16.29 14.01
N GLU A 2 -27.96 -15.78 14.81
CA GLU A 2 -27.79 -14.34 14.97
C GLU A 2 -27.25 -13.78 13.65
N THR A 3 -28.05 -12.95 13.00
CA THR A 3 -27.61 -12.11 11.90
C THR A 3 -26.52 -11.19 12.44
N ILE A 4 -25.26 -11.52 12.16
CA ILE A 4 -24.14 -10.59 12.31
C ILE A 4 -24.44 -9.43 11.36
N GLY A 5 -25.11 -8.40 11.84
CA GLY A 5 -25.26 -7.14 11.13
C GLY A 5 -23.85 -6.68 10.76
N LYS A 6 -23.59 -6.48 9.46
CA LYS A 6 -22.32 -5.95 8.96
C LYS A 6 -22.08 -4.57 9.59
N THR A 7 -21.41 -4.54 10.73
CA THR A 7 -20.81 -3.32 11.25
C THR A 7 -19.65 -2.98 10.33
N CYS A 8 -19.86 -1.97 9.48
CA CYS A 8 -18.84 -1.49 8.55
C CYS A 8 -17.82 -0.64 9.31
N PHE A 9 -16.91 -1.28 10.03
CA PHE A 9 -15.80 -0.58 10.65
C PHE A 9 -14.75 -0.23 9.59
N THR A 10 -14.43 1.06 9.47
CA THR A 10 -13.30 1.49 8.65
C THR A 10 -12.02 1.42 9.48
N LEU A 11 -10.88 1.16 8.82
CA LEU A 11 -9.57 1.22 9.49
C LEU A 11 -9.31 2.57 10.17
N LYS A 12 -9.85 3.65 9.57
CA LYS A 12 -9.82 5.00 10.12
C LYS A 12 -10.57 5.08 11.46
N GLN A 13 -11.76 4.48 11.54
CA GLN A 13 -12.55 4.45 12.77
C GLN A 13 -11.84 3.67 13.88
N ILE A 14 -11.30 2.49 13.54
CA ILE A 14 -10.54 1.66 14.48
C ILE A 14 -9.37 2.45 15.09
N PHE A 15 -8.62 3.19 14.27
CA PHE A 15 -7.55 4.04 14.79
C PHE A 15 -8.06 5.22 15.61
N LYS A 16 -9.11 5.94 15.17
CA LYS A 16 -9.69 7.03 15.96
C LYS A 16 -10.11 6.57 17.36
N ASP A 17 -10.69 5.38 17.46
CA ASP A 17 -11.25 4.88 18.73
C ASP A 17 -10.20 4.28 19.68
N ASN A 18 -9.08 3.78 19.15
CA ASN A 18 -8.15 2.93 19.93
C ASN A 18 -6.70 3.40 19.96
N TRP A 19 -6.31 4.36 19.11
CA TRP A 19 -4.90 4.70 18.91
C TRP A 19 -4.20 5.20 20.18
N GLU A 20 -4.84 6.09 20.94
CA GLU A 20 -4.25 6.64 22.17
C GLU A 20 -3.99 5.57 23.22
N ARG A 21 -4.98 4.69 23.44
CA ARG A 21 -4.85 3.54 24.35
C ARG A 21 -3.78 2.55 23.88
N PHE A 22 -3.61 2.39 22.57
CA PHE A 22 -2.56 1.53 22.02
C PHE A 22 -1.16 2.11 22.25
N VAL A 23 -0.98 3.41 21.98
CA VAL A 23 0.31 4.10 22.14
C VAL A 23 0.73 4.17 23.60
N SER A 24 -0.20 4.39 24.54
CA SER A 24 0.13 4.44 25.97
C SER A 24 0.73 3.12 26.49
N LYS A 25 0.28 1.98 25.94
CA LYS A 25 0.78 0.64 26.31
C LYS A 25 2.00 0.18 25.53
N ASN A 26 2.25 0.72 24.34
CA ASN A 26 3.24 0.20 23.40
C ASN A 26 4.27 1.24 22.93
N ARG A 27 4.47 2.32 23.72
CA ARG A 27 5.24 3.50 23.29
C ARG A 27 6.63 3.18 22.75
N SER A 28 7.35 2.23 23.33
CA SER A 28 8.70 1.81 22.89
C SER A 28 8.71 1.05 21.57
N GLY A 29 7.59 0.43 21.17
CA GLY A 29 7.46 -0.34 19.93
C GLY A 29 6.92 0.46 18.74
N VAL A 30 6.40 1.67 18.95
CA VAL A 30 5.82 2.49 17.89
C VAL A 30 6.89 3.37 17.25
N THR A 31 7.35 2.97 16.07
CA THR A 31 8.27 3.80 15.28
C THR A 31 7.56 5.03 14.72
N PHE A 32 8.34 6.07 14.40
CA PHE A 32 7.83 7.28 13.73
C PHE A 32 7.06 6.95 12.44
N SER A 33 7.59 6.03 11.62
CA SER A 33 6.94 5.60 10.38
C SER A 33 5.56 4.98 10.63
N ALA A 34 5.42 4.15 11.66
CA ALA A 34 4.13 3.57 12.04
C ALA A 34 3.15 4.66 12.51
N ALA A 35 3.58 5.52 13.44
CA ALA A 35 2.74 6.62 13.95
C ALA A 35 2.30 7.59 12.85
N TYR A 36 3.22 7.97 11.96
CA TYR A 36 2.92 8.86 10.84
C TYR A 36 1.94 8.23 9.85
N ASN A 37 2.05 6.92 9.59
CA ASN A 37 1.08 6.23 8.75
C ASN A 37 -0.31 6.16 9.39
N VAL A 38 -0.40 5.90 10.69
CA VAL A 38 -1.68 5.92 11.40
C VAL A 38 -2.30 7.32 11.38
N TRP A 39 -1.52 8.37 11.66
CA TRP A 39 -1.96 9.75 11.54
C TRP A 39 -2.49 10.08 10.13
N LYS A 40 -1.77 9.66 9.08
CA LYS A 40 -2.22 9.82 7.68
C LYS A 40 -3.54 9.12 7.40
N VAL A 41 -3.75 7.90 7.93
CA VAL A 41 -5.01 7.16 7.77
C VAL A 41 -6.15 7.89 8.48
N MET A 42 -5.92 8.38 9.69
CA MET A 42 -6.92 9.14 10.46
C MET A 42 -7.32 10.46 9.79
N ASN A 43 -6.39 11.12 9.11
CA ASN A 43 -6.61 12.41 8.43
C ASN A 43 -6.96 12.25 6.93
N CYS A 44 -7.05 11.02 6.42
CA CYS A 44 -7.37 10.77 5.03
C CYS A 44 -8.79 11.23 4.70
N ARG A 45 -8.92 12.07 3.66
CA ARG A 45 -10.18 12.68 3.20
C ARG A 45 -10.87 13.54 4.27
N GLU A 46 -10.13 14.04 5.26
CA GLU A 46 -10.65 15.01 6.22
C GLU A 46 -10.27 16.43 5.78
N PRO A 47 -11.24 17.33 5.53
CA PRO A 47 -10.98 18.72 5.20
C PRO A 47 -10.10 19.43 6.24
N GLY A 48 -10.34 19.19 7.54
CA GLY A 48 -9.53 19.73 8.64
C GLY A 48 -8.22 18.99 8.91
N GLY A 49 -7.96 17.88 8.20
CA GLY A 49 -6.76 17.06 8.37
C GLY A 49 -5.73 17.34 7.28
N LEU A 50 -5.88 16.68 6.14
CA LEU A 50 -4.97 16.85 4.99
C LEU A 50 -5.36 18.01 4.07
N GLY A 51 -6.38 18.78 4.44
CA GLY A 51 -6.93 19.84 3.60
C GLY A 51 -7.79 19.31 2.44
N TYR A 52 -8.16 20.24 1.58
CA TYR A 52 -8.95 19.98 0.38
C TYR A 52 -8.46 20.88 -0.76
N ALA A 53 -8.77 20.48 -1.99
CA ALA A 53 -8.66 21.36 -3.15
C ALA A 53 -10.03 21.96 -3.44
N THR A 54 -10.06 23.22 -3.83
CA THR A 54 -11.29 23.94 -4.19
C THR A 54 -11.33 24.13 -5.70
N TYR A 55 -12.46 23.77 -6.30
CA TYR A 55 -12.71 23.95 -7.72
C TYR A 55 -13.96 24.79 -7.90
N ALA A 56 -13.91 25.74 -8.82
CA ALA A 56 -15.06 26.54 -9.23
C ALA A 56 -15.10 26.59 -10.75
N CYS A 57 -16.30 26.61 -11.32
CA CYS A 57 -16.47 26.82 -12.75
C CYS A 57 -16.22 28.30 -13.07
N PRO A 58 -15.43 28.63 -14.11
CA PRO A 58 -15.24 30.03 -14.53
C PRO A 58 -16.56 30.73 -14.88
N ASP A 59 -17.50 29.99 -15.48
CA ASP A 59 -18.81 30.51 -15.90
C ASP A 59 -19.84 30.53 -14.76
N HIS A 60 -19.58 29.81 -13.66
CA HIS A 60 -20.44 29.73 -12.47
C HIS A 60 -19.59 29.85 -11.20
N PRO A 61 -19.09 31.05 -10.86
CA PRO A 61 -18.15 31.25 -9.76
C PRO A 61 -18.74 30.93 -8.37
N ASP A 62 -20.06 30.94 -8.26
CA ASP A 62 -20.85 30.59 -7.08
C ASP A 62 -20.91 29.08 -6.83
N GLN A 63 -20.64 28.26 -7.86
CA GLN A 63 -20.64 26.80 -7.74
C GLN A 63 -19.26 26.27 -7.38
N VAL A 64 -19.01 26.19 -6.07
CA VAL A 64 -17.72 25.76 -5.51
C VAL A 64 -17.79 24.31 -5.01
N THR A 65 -16.85 23.48 -5.46
CA THR A 65 -16.68 22.09 -5.00
C THR A 65 -15.37 21.94 -4.24
N HIS A 66 -15.46 21.37 -3.03
CA HIS A 66 -14.28 21.02 -2.24
C HIS A 66 -14.00 19.51 -2.33
N ILE A 67 -12.76 19.17 -2.72
CA ILE A 67 -12.30 17.78 -2.85
C ILE A 67 -11.26 17.49 -1.76
N PRO A 68 -11.61 16.73 -0.71
CA PRO A 68 -10.68 16.37 0.35
C PRO A 68 -9.46 15.61 -0.16
N ARG A 69 -8.27 15.96 0.35
CA ARG A 69 -7.03 15.30 -0.04
C ARG A 69 -6.96 13.89 0.54
N THR A 70 -6.53 12.94 -0.29
CA THR A 70 -6.26 11.55 0.13
C THR A 70 -4.84 11.40 0.64
N CYS A 71 -4.61 10.55 1.63
CA CYS A 71 -3.27 10.38 2.24
C CYS A 71 -2.24 9.65 1.37
N LYS A 72 -2.66 8.96 0.29
CA LYS A 72 -1.82 8.14 -0.60
C LYS A 72 -0.92 7.12 0.10
N SER A 73 -1.23 6.76 1.36
CA SER A 73 -0.48 5.74 2.08
C SER A 73 -0.94 4.34 1.69
N ARG A 74 0.02 3.40 1.54
CA ARG A 74 -0.25 1.96 1.40
C ARG A 74 -0.91 1.35 2.65
N PHE A 75 -0.83 2.02 3.80
CA PHE A 75 -1.51 1.60 5.03
C PHE A 75 -3.00 1.94 5.04
N CYS A 76 -3.45 2.89 4.21
CA CYS A 76 -4.85 3.25 4.11
C CYS A 76 -5.53 2.30 3.13
N SER A 77 -6.44 1.44 3.60
CA SER A 77 -7.14 0.47 2.76
C SER A 77 -7.79 1.10 1.51
N VAL A 78 -8.39 2.28 1.66
CA VAL A 78 -9.02 3.02 0.55
C VAL A 78 -7.99 3.53 -0.48
N CYS A 79 -6.89 4.12 -0.02
CA CYS A 79 -5.87 4.66 -0.94
C CYS A 79 -5.03 3.53 -1.57
N ALA A 80 -4.71 2.52 -0.78
CA ALA A 80 -3.92 1.37 -1.18
C ALA A 80 -4.63 0.58 -2.27
N LYS A 81 -5.95 0.34 -2.15
CA LYS A 81 -6.71 -0.38 -3.19
C LYS A 81 -6.59 0.28 -4.55
N ILE A 82 -6.76 1.60 -4.62
CA ILE A 82 -6.62 2.36 -5.89
C ILE A 82 -5.21 2.21 -6.47
N GLN A 83 -4.18 2.28 -5.62
CA GLN A 83 -2.79 2.10 -6.07
C GLN A 83 -2.51 0.67 -6.55
N VAL A 84 -3.04 -0.32 -5.85
CA VAL A 84 -2.93 -1.74 -6.23
C VAL A 84 -3.63 -1.98 -7.56
N ASP A 85 -4.83 -1.45 -7.76
CA ASP A 85 -5.57 -1.62 -9.02
C ASP A 85 -4.85 -1.00 -10.20
N LYS A 86 -4.30 0.21 -10.00
CA LYS A 86 -3.46 0.85 -11.02
C LYS A 86 -2.24 -0.01 -11.33
N TRP A 87 -1.54 -0.48 -10.30
CA TRP A 87 -0.37 -1.34 -10.48
C TRP A 87 -0.71 -2.66 -11.18
N VAL A 88 -1.82 -3.31 -10.83
CA VAL A 88 -2.29 -4.54 -11.51
C VAL A 88 -2.59 -4.26 -12.97
N SER A 89 -3.28 -3.15 -13.28
CA SER A 89 -3.54 -2.74 -14.66
C SER A 89 -2.24 -2.51 -15.44
N ASP A 90 -1.24 -1.87 -14.82
CA ASP A 90 0.05 -1.61 -15.45
C ASP A 90 0.83 -2.91 -15.67
N MET A 91 0.84 -3.82 -14.69
CA MET A 91 1.48 -5.14 -14.81
C MET A 91 0.81 -6.01 -15.88
N ASN A 92 -0.52 -6.01 -15.96
CA ASN A 92 -1.26 -6.76 -16.98
C ASN A 92 -0.88 -6.35 -18.40
N ARG A 93 -0.44 -5.11 -18.61
CA ARG A 93 0.05 -4.63 -19.92
C ARG A 93 1.44 -5.16 -20.27
N LEU A 94 2.22 -5.61 -19.28
CA LEU A 94 3.56 -6.16 -19.49
C LEU A 94 3.55 -7.67 -19.78
N PHE A 95 2.49 -8.37 -19.39
CA PHE A 95 2.38 -9.80 -19.66
C PHE A 95 2.06 -10.09 -21.13
N PRO A 96 2.68 -11.12 -21.73
CA PRO A 96 2.35 -11.52 -23.09
C PRO A 96 0.93 -12.09 -23.16
N ASN A 97 0.22 -11.86 -24.27
CA ASN A 97 -1.11 -12.40 -24.51
C ASN A 97 -1.05 -13.86 -24.99
N CYS A 98 -0.41 -14.73 -24.21
CA CYS A 98 -0.31 -16.17 -24.46
C CYS A 98 -0.28 -16.94 -23.13
N PRO A 99 -0.51 -18.26 -23.11
CA PRO A 99 -0.26 -19.06 -21.93
C PRO A 99 1.20 -18.96 -21.48
N TYR A 100 1.42 -18.67 -20.20
CA TYR A 100 2.76 -18.57 -19.61
C TYR A 100 2.82 -19.27 -18.24
N PHE A 101 4.03 -19.68 -17.85
CA PHE A 101 4.30 -20.26 -16.54
C PHE A 101 5.02 -19.24 -15.65
N HIS A 102 4.56 -19.09 -14.41
CA HIS A 102 5.28 -18.33 -13.40
C HIS A 102 6.25 -19.27 -12.66
N ILE A 103 7.55 -19.03 -12.83
CA ILE A 103 8.60 -19.81 -12.18
C ILE A 103 9.14 -19.02 -10.98
N THR A 104 9.11 -19.64 -9.80
CA THR A 104 9.62 -19.05 -8.56
C THR A 104 10.85 -19.79 -8.07
N PHE A 105 11.93 -19.05 -7.78
CA PHE A 105 13.11 -19.61 -7.12
C PHE A 105 13.02 -19.38 -5.61
N THR A 106 13.20 -20.45 -4.84
CA THR A 106 13.34 -20.34 -3.39
C THR A 106 14.80 -20.07 -3.05
N VAL A 107 15.04 -18.98 -2.29
CA VAL A 107 16.37 -18.66 -1.78
C VAL A 107 16.76 -19.67 -0.68
N PRO A 108 17.91 -20.35 -0.81
CA PRO A 108 18.44 -21.23 0.23
C PRO A 108 18.60 -20.49 1.57
N SER A 109 18.36 -21.19 2.68
CA SER A 109 18.34 -20.58 4.03
C SER A 109 19.62 -19.82 4.37
N GLN A 110 20.76 -20.34 3.93
CA GLN A 110 22.10 -19.79 4.15
C GLN A 110 22.26 -18.36 3.60
N PHE A 111 21.54 -18.03 2.53
CA PHE A 111 21.64 -16.70 1.89
C PHE A 111 20.61 -15.70 2.41
N ARG A 112 19.60 -16.13 3.20
CA ARG A 112 18.49 -15.26 3.60
C ARG A 112 18.96 -14.08 4.45
N THR A 113 19.82 -14.31 5.44
CA THR A 113 20.38 -13.24 6.30
C THR A 113 21.22 -12.27 5.48
N LEU A 114 22.12 -12.79 4.64
CA LEU A 114 22.96 -11.97 3.78
C LEU A 114 22.14 -11.06 2.85
N LEU A 115 21.11 -11.60 2.20
CA LEU A 115 20.25 -10.81 1.30
C LEU A 115 19.34 -9.83 2.06
N PHE A 116 18.97 -10.17 3.30
CA PHE A 116 18.19 -9.27 4.15
C PHE A 116 19.01 -8.02 4.52
N GLU A 117 20.27 -8.21 4.92
CA GLU A 117 21.20 -7.14 5.27
C GLU A 117 21.71 -6.38 4.04
N LYS A 118 22.13 -7.10 2.99
CA LYS A 118 22.69 -6.53 1.76
C LYS A 118 21.67 -6.60 0.62
N ARG A 119 20.67 -5.72 0.70
CA ARG A 119 19.59 -5.62 -0.30
C ARG A 119 20.08 -5.36 -1.74
N SER A 120 21.27 -4.78 -1.92
CA SER A 120 21.88 -4.57 -3.24
C SER A 120 22.17 -5.88 -3.99
N LEU A 121 22.33 -7.00 -3.28
CA LEU A 121 22.60 -8.31 -3.87
C LEU A 121 21.36 -8.99 -4.47
N LEU A 122 20.15 -8.48 -4.21
CA LEU A 122 18.91 -9.08 -4.73
C LEU A 122 18.90 -9.14 -6.26
N ASN A 123 19.43 -8.12 -6.93
CA ASN A 123 19.53 -8.10 -8.39
C ASN A 123 20.42 -9.23 -8.94
N ALA A 124 21.47 -9.63 -8.21
CA ALA A 124 22.34 -10.73 -8.61
C ALA A 124 21.59 -12.07 -8.58
N VAL A 125 20.72 -12.28 -7.58
CA VAL A 125 19.90 -13.50 -7.47
C VAL A 125 18.89 -13.58 -8.61
N PHE A 126 18.21 -12.48 -8.94
CA PHE A 126 17.31 -12.43 -10.10
C PHE A 126 18.05 -12.67 -11.42
N SER A 127 19.24 -12.07 -11.58
CA SER A 127 20.07 -12.27 -12.77
C SER A 127 20.54 -13.72 -12.90
N ALA A 128 20.93 -14.36 -11.79
CA ALA A 128 21.30 -15.77 -11.76
C ALA A 128 20.11 -16.66 -12.16
N GLY A 129 18.93 -16.44 -11.57
CA GLY A 129 17.72 -17.18 -11.92
C GLY A 129 17.35 -17.05 -13.41
N ALA A 130 17.41 -15.84 -13.96
CA ALA A 130 17.18 -15.60 -15.38
C ALA A 130 18.20 -16.35 -16.26
N ARG A 131 19.50 -16.27 -15.94
CA ARG A 131 20.56 -16.99 -16.68
C ARG A 131 20.38 -18.50 -16.62
N THR A 132 20.01 -19.03 -15.46
CA THR A 132 19.72 -20.47 -15.28
C THR A 132 18.58 -20.90 -16.18
N LEU A 133 17.44 -20.19 -16.19
CA LEU A 133 16.32 -20.50 -17.09
C LEU A 133 16.74 -20.45 -18.57
N LEU A 134 17.47 -19.41 -18.97
CA LEU A 134 17.94 -19.27 -20.34
C LEU A 134 18.94 -20.35 -20.75
N SER A 135 19.67 -20.96 -19.81
CA SER A 135 20.59 -22.08 -20.10
C SER A 135 19.88 -23.39 -20.43
N PHE A 136 18.67 -23.62 -19.88
CA PHE A 136 17.86 -24.82 -20.17
C PHE A 136 17.03 -24.70 -21.45
N LEU A 137 16.80 -23.47 -21.93
CA LEU A 137 15.99 -23.17 -23.12
C LEU A 137 16.83 -22.99 -24.39
N ARG A 138 18.08 -23.45 -24.38
CA ARG A 138 18.96 -23.50 -25.54
C ARG A 138 18.80 -24.80 -26.32
#